data_AF-R4KB81-F1
#
_entry.id   AF-R4KB81-F1
#
_cell.length_a   1.000
_cell.length_b   1.000
_cell.length_c   1.000
_cell.angle_alpha   90.00
_cell.angle_beta   90.00
_cell.angle_gamma   90.00
#
_symmetry.space_group_name_H-M   'P 1'
#
loop_
_entity.id
_entity.type
_entity.pdbx_description
1 polymer ?
#
loop_
_entity_poly.entity_id
_entity_poly.type
_entity_poly.pdbx_seq_one_letter_code
_entity_poly.pdbx_strand_id
1 'polypeptide(L)'
;MNTLKEYLDNYKNITIDLINNLYCDNLDNIDEFMQKRQNILDDLGHLNSSKKEFNSISNEIELAAIEKRLKDVMIEKKEKLRIEMEKISLSRNANNTYNKNLYGKACVFSKKI
;
A
#
# COMPACT_ATOMS: atom_id res chain seq x y z
N MET A 1 9.30 -31.60 3.36
CA MET A 1 9.12 -30.92 4.67
C MET A 1 10.03 -29.71 4.62
N ASN A 2 9.46 -28.51 4.47
CA ASN A 2 10.28 -27.31 4.25
C ASN A 2 10.99 -26.92 5.54
N THR A 3 12.24 -26.47 5.44
CA THR A 3 13.02 -26.02 6.59
C THR A 3 12.61 -24.61 7.02
N LEU A 4 12.89 -24.22 8.27
CA LEU A 4 12.64 -22.85 8.75
C LEU A 4 13.28 -21.80 7.84
N LYS A 5 14.47 -22.10 7.32
CA LYS A 5 15.20 -21.24 6.39
C LYS A 5 14.43 -21.02 5.09
N GLU A 6 13.90 -22.09 4.49
CA GLU A 6 13.12 -21.99 3.25
C GLU A 6 11.85 -21.13 3.43
N TYR A 7 11.14 -21.26 4.55
CA TYR A 7 9.99 -20.40 4.83
C TYR A 7 10.39 -18.93 4.96
N LEU A 8 11.48 -18.64 5.68
CA LEU A 8 11.96 -17.27 5.87
C LEU A 8 12.50 -16.66 4.57
N ASP A 9 13.19 -17.43 3.74
CA ASP A 9 13.65 -17.01 2.42
C ASP A 9 12.46 -16.76 1.48
N ASN A 10 11.45 -17.63 1.48
CA ASN A 10 10.24 -17.43 0.69
C ASN A 10 9.49 -16.16 1.14
N TYR A 11 9.33 -15.98 2.45
CA TYR A 11 8.71 -14.78 3.00
C TYR A 11 9.46 -13.51 2.57
N LYS A 12 10.80 -13.53 2.67
CA LYS A 12 11.67 -12.45 2.21
C LYS A 12 11.48 -12.15 0.73
N ASN A 13 11.49 -13.17 -0.14
CA ASN A 13 11.38 -12.99 -1.58
C ASN A 13 10.02 -12.37 -1.96
N ILE A 14 8.93 -12.86 -1.39
CA ILE A 14 7.59 -12.31 -1.63
C ILE A 14 7.51 -10.86 -1.12
N THR A 15 8.13 -10.55 0.02
CA THR A 15 8.19 -9.17 0.51
C THR A 15 8.98 -8.26 -0.45
N ILE A 16 10.09 -8.72 -1.02
CA ILE A 16 10.87 -7.97 -2.02
C ILE A 16 10.03 -7.74 -3.28
N ASP A 17 9.34 -8.76 -3.79
CA ASP A 17 8.49 -8.64 -4.95
C ASP A 17 7.35 -7.65 -4.72
N LEU A 18 6.74 -7.66 -3.52
CA LEU A 18 5.73 -6.68 -3.14
C LEU A 18 6.29 -5.26 -3.11
N ILE A 19 7.48 -5.06 -2.55
CA ILE A 19 8.16 -3.75 -2.56
C ILE A 19 8.35 -3.27 -4.01
N ASN A 20 8.81 -4.14 -4.91
CA ASN A 20 9.02 -3.80 -6.32
C ASN A 20 7.71 -3.44 -7.02
N ASN A 21 6.62 -4.18 -6.77
CA ASN A 21 5.30 -3.86 -7.33
C ASN A 21 4.78 -2.51 -6.82
N LEU A 22 4.99 -2.20 -5.54
CA LEU A 22 4.64 -0.90 -4.96
C LEU A 22 5.45 0.26 -5.58
N TYR A 23 6.70 0.02 -6.00
CA TYR A 23 7.52 1.00 -6.70
C TYR A 23 7.11 1.21 -8.16
N CYS A 24 6.72 0.13 -8.84
CA CYS A 24 6.30 0.17 -10.24
C CYS A 24 4.82 0.57 -10.42
N ASP A 25 4.13 0.95 -9.34
CA ASP A 25 2.70 1.27 -9.33
C ASP A 25 1.80 0.15 -9.87
N ASN A 26 2.27 -1.09 -9.81
CA ASN A 26 1.49 -2.27 -10.16
C ASN A 26 0.66 -2.72 -8.95
N LEU A 27 -0.50 -2.09 -8.77
CA LEU A 27 -1.32 -2.27 -7.57
C LEU A 27 -2.28 -3.46 -7.66
N ASP A 28 -2.51 -4.02 -8.85
CA ASP A 28 -3.56 -5.01 -9.11
C ASP A 28 -3.41 -6.29 -8.29
N ASN A 29 -2.17 -6.65 -7.93
CA ASN A 29 -1.86 -7.91 -7.24
C ASN A 29 -1.39 -7.72 -5.79
N ILE A 30 -1.49 -6.52 -5.22
CA ILE A 30 -1.02 -6.27 -3.84
C ILE A 30 -1.70 -7.19 -2.83
N ASP A 31 -3.01 -7.38 -2.95
CA ASP A 31 -3.77 -8.24 -2.04
C ASP A 31 -3.30 -9.70 -2.14
N GLU A 32 -2.97 -10.17 -3.34
CA GLU A 32 -2.42 -11.51 -3.54
C GLU A 32 -1.05 -11.67 -2.86
N PHE A 33 -0.16 -10.69 -3.01
CA PHE A 33 1.13 -10.69 -2.34
C PHE A 33 0.99 -10.67 -0.81
N MET A 34 0.06 -9.86 -0.29
CA MET A 34 -0.22 -9.81 1.15
C MET A 34 -0.77 -11.14 1.67
N GLN A 35 -1.70 -11.76 0.93
CA GLN A 35 -2.23 -13.06 1.29
C GLN A 35 -1.15 -14.14 1.28
N LYS A 36 -0.28 -14.16 0.27
CA LYS A 36 0.86 -15.11 0.22
C LYS A 36 1.80 -14.93 1.41
N ARG A 37 2.09 -13.68 1.81
CA ARG A 37 2.89 -13.39 3.01
C ARG A 37 2.22 -13.93 4.27
N GLN A 38 0.92 -13.72 4.43
CA GLN A 38 0.17 -14.22 5.59
C GLN A 38 0.17 -15.74 5.64
N ASN A 39 -0.08 -16.42 4.51
CA ASN A 39 -0.06 -17.88 4.45
C ASN A 39 1.30 -18.45 4.90
N ILE A 40 2.41 -17.82 4.50
CA ILE A 40 3.75 -18.25 4.97
C ILE A 40 3.91 -18.05 6.48
N LEU A 41 3.40 -16.96 7.04
CA LEU A 41 3.45 -16.73 8.49
C LEU A 41 2.60 -17.75 9.26
N ASP A 42 1.43 -18.11 8.72
CA ASP A 42 0.56 -19.12 9.30
C ASP A 42 1.25 -20.49 9.30
N ASP A 43 1.85 -20.90 8.16
CA ASP A 43 2.63 -22.13 8.05
C ASP A 43 3.83 -22.14 9.01
N LEU A 44 4.52 -21.00 9.16
CA LEU A 44 5.66 -20.85 10.05
C LEU A 44 5.22 -20.96 11.52
N GLY A 45 4.02 -20.48 11.87
CA GLY A 45 3.41 -20.63 13.19
C GLY A 45 3.15 -22.08 13.59
N HIS A 46 3.02 -22.99 12.62
CA HIS A 46 2.88 -24.42 12.84
C HIS A 46 4.23 -25.16 12.90
N LEU A 47 5.34 -24.50 12.58
CA LEU A 47 6.66 -25.10 12.58
C LEU A 47 7.22 -25.17 14.00
N ASN A 48 7.61 -26.37 14.45
CA ASN A 48 8.35 -26.55 15.70
C ASN A 48 9.79 -26.03 15.52
N SER A 49 9.99 -24.72 15.65
CA SER A 49 11.30 -24.07 15.58
C SER A 49 11.64 -23.39 16.89
N SER A 50 12.93 -23.37 17.23
CA SER A 50 13.40 -22.62 18.38
C SER A 50 13.47 -21.14 18.04
N LYS A 51 13.07 -20.29 18.98
CA LYS A 51 13.27 -18.83 18.89
C LYS A 51 14.71 -18.46 18.54
N LYS A 52 15.70 -19.22 19.04
CA LYS A 52 17.12 -18.99 18.76
C LYS A 52 17.46 -19.22 17.29
N GLU A 53 16.92 -20.29 16.71
CA GLU A 53 17.11 -20.65 15.31
C GLU A 53 16.45 -19.61 14.38
N PHE A 54 15.19 -19.25 14.69
CA PHE A 54 14.47 -18.20 13.97
C PHE A 54 15.24 -16.88 13.97
N ASN A 55 15.71 -16.43 15.14
CA ASN A 55 16.47 -15.19 15.26
C ASN A 55 17.78 -15.25 14.49
N SER A 56 18.48 -16.39 14.52
CA SER A 56 19.74 -16.56 13.79
C SER A 56 19.53 -16.38 12.29
N ILE A 57 18.56 -17.08 11.71
CA ILE A 57 18.28 -17.04 10.28
C ILE A 57 17.72 -15.68 9.88
N SER A 58 16.80 -15.12 10.67
CA SER A 58 16.20 -13.80 10.40
C SER A 58 17.24 -12.68 10.36
N ASN A 59 18.26 -12.77 11.23
CA ASN A 59 19.38 -11.84 11.22
C ASN A 59 20.31 -12.06 10.02
N GLU A 60 20.61 -13.32 9.68
CA GLU A 60 21.43 -13.68 8.51
C GLU A 60 20.84 -13.12 7.21
N ILE A 61 19.52 -13.18 7.05
CA ILE A 61 18.83 -12.70 5.84
C ILE A 61 18.41 -11.23 5.92
N GLU A 62 18.76 -10.54 7.02
CA GLU A 62 18.39 -9.14 7.30
C GLU A 62 16.88 -8.87 7.22
N LEU A 63 16.07 -9.81 7.70
CA LEU A 63 14.61 -9.78 7.51
C LEU A 63 13.97 -8.51 8.07
N ALA A 64 14.46 -8.02 9.21
CA ALA A 64 13.98 -6.80 9.85
C ALA A 64 14.18 -5.55 8.96
N ALA A 65 15.27 -5.48 8.20
CA ALA A 65 15.54 -4.36 7.30
C ALA A 65 14.54 -4.35 6.12
N ILE A 66 14.20 -5.53 5.60
CA ILE A 66 13.27 -5.71 4.49
C ILE A 66 11.85 -5.37 4.92
N GLU A 67 11.42 -5.81 6.11
CA GLU A 67 10.12 -5.46 6.67
C GLU A 67 9.99 -3.95 6.94
N LYS A 68 11.07 -3.33 7.46
CA LYS A 68 11.11 -1.88 7.61
C LYS A 68 10.96 -1.18 6.25
N ARG A 69 11.67 -1.65 5.23
CA ARG A 69 11.58 -1.09 3.89
C ARG A 69 10.17 -1.18 3.31
N LEU A 70 9.50 -2.32 3.45
CA LEU A 70 8.11 -2.48 3.03
C LEU A 70 7.21 -1.44 3.71
N LYS A 71 7.34 -1.31 5.04
CA LYS A 71 6.55 -0.35 5.82
C LYS A 71 6.75 1.09 5.34
N ASP A 72 7.99 1.49 5.12
CA ASP A 72 8.33 2.84 4.65
C ASP A 72 7.68 3.11 3.28
N VAL A 73 7.79 2.16 2.33
CA VAL A 73 7.17 2.27 1.00
C VAL A 73 5.65 2.38 1.07
N MET A 74 5.00 1.59 1.93
CA MET A 74 3.54 1.69 2.12
C MET A 74 3.12 3.05 2.68
N ILE A 75 3.88 3.60 3.62
CA ILE A 75 3.62 4.93 4.19
C ILE A 75 3.76 5.99 3.10
N GLU A 76 4.86 5.95 2.33
CA GLU A 76 5.08 6.87 1.22
C GLU A 76 3.96 6.80 0.19
N LYS A 77 3.51 5.59 -0.18
CA LYS A 77 2.45 5.41 -1.18
C LYS A 77 1.10 5.88 -0.67
N LYS A 78 0.77 5.59 0.59
CA LYS A 78 -0.45 6.08 1.25
C LYS A 78 -0.49 7.60 1.27
N GLU A 79 0.62 8.25 1.59
CA GLU A 79 0.69 9.70 1.66
C GLU A 79 0.53 10.34 0.27
N LYS A 80 1.17 9.77 -0.77
CA LYS A 80 0.96 10.21 -2.16
C LYS A 80 -0.51 10.13 -2.56
N LEU A 81 -1.20 9.03 -2.25
CA LEU A 81 -2.62 8.86 -2.55
C LEU A 81 -3.48 9.89 -1.82
N ARG A 82 -3.19 10.17 -0.54
CA ARG A 82 -3.90 11.21 0.24
C ARG A 82 -3.80 12.57 -0.44
N ILE A 83 -2.59 12.96 -0.84
CA ILE A 83 -2.34 14.24 -1.52
C ILE A 83 -3.11 14.32 -2.85
N GLU A 84 -3.13 13.26 -3.65
CA GLU A 84 -3.88 13.22 -4.91
C GLU A 84 -5.40 13.33 -4.69
N MET A 85 -5.93 12.65 -3.67
CA MET A 85 -7.34 12.77 -3.29
C MET A 85 -7.71 14.20 -2.87
N GLU A 86 -6.83 14.87 -2.13
CA GLU A 86 -7.02 16.27 -1.74
C GLU A 86 -7.05 17.21 -2.94
N LYS A 87 -6.14 17.03 -3.91
CA LYS A 87 -6.15 17.78 -5.17
C LYS A 87 -7.45 17.59 -5.95
N ILE A 88 -7.94 16.35 -6.04
CA ILE A 88 -9.21 16.02 -6.71
C ILE A 88 -10.39 16.67 -5.98
N SER A 89 -10.39 16.67 -4.65
CA SER A 89 -11.43 17.34 -3.85
C SER A 89 -11.45 18.85 -4.07
N LEU A 90 -10.26 19.48 -4.06
CA LEU A 90 -10.11 20.91 -4.31
C LEU A 90 -10.58 21.30 -5.73
N SER A 91 -10.20 20.53 -6.76
CA SER A 91 -10.60 20.81 -8.14
C SER A 91 -12.12 20.65 -8.34
N ARG A 92 -12.73 19.63 -7.74
CA ARG A 92 -14.20 19.46 -7.73
C ARG A 92 -14.90 20.64 -7.06
N ASN A 93 -14.41 21.08 -5.90
CA ASN A 93 -14.99 22.22 -5.18
C ASN A 93 -14.87 23.53 -5.96
N ALA A 94 -13.72 23.78 -6.59
CA ALA A 94 -13.53 24.92 -7.47
C ALA A 94 -14.52 24.89 -8.64
N ASN A 95 -14.60 23.78 -9.39
CA ASN A 95 -15.52 23.62 -10.51
C ASN A 95 -16.99 23.81 -10.10
N ASN A 96 -17.40 23.26 -8.96
CA ASN A 96 -18.76 23.42 -8.43
C ASN A 96 -19.06 24.88 -8.05
N THR A 97 -18.07 25.60 -7.50
CA THR A 97 -18.21 27.00 -7.10
C THR A 97 -18.29 27.91 -8.33
N TYR A 98 -17.44 27.72 -9.33
CA TYR A 98 -17.50 28.46 -10.59
C TYR A 98 -18.82 28.20 -11.35
N ASN A 99 -19.28 26.96 -11.44
CA ASN A 99 -20.58 26.64 -12.06
C ASN A 99 -21.77 27.22 -11.27
N LYS A 100 -21.80 27.12 -9.94
CA LYS A 100 -22.88 27.73 -9.14
C LYS A 100 -22.98 29.24 -9.34
N ASN A 101 -21.85 29.93 -9.48
CA ASN A 101 -21.82 31.37 -9.72
C ASN A 101 -22.26 31.77 -11.15
N LEU A 102 -22.13 30.87 -12.13
CA LEU A 102 -22.65 31.04 -13.50
C LEU A 102 -24.18 30.83 -13.56
N TYR A 103 -24.70 29.77 -12.94
CA TYR A 103 -26.15 29.48 -12.94
C TYR A 103 -26.94 30.34 -11.94
N GLY A 104 -26.33 30.80 -10.84
CA GLY A 104 -26.96 31.69 -9.85
C GLY A 104 -27.17 33.13 -10.35
N LYS A 105 -26.47 33.55 -11.41
CA LYS A 105 -26.68 34.84 -12.09
C LYS A 105 -27.59 34.75 -13.32
N ALA A 106 -28.11 33.58 -13.66
CA ALA A 106 -29.01 33.40 -14.81
C ALA A 106 -30.42 34.01 -14.61
N CYS A 107 -30.72 34.59 -13.43
CA CYS A 107 -31.97 35.31 -13.17
C CYS A 107 -31.80 36.85 -13.21
N VAL A 108 -31.02 37.38 -14.15
CA VAL A 108 -30.82 38.84 -14.33
C VAL A 108 -31.61 39.42 -15.52
N PHE A 109 -32.32 38.59 -16.30
CA PHE A 109 -33.08 39.05 -17.48
C PHE A 109 -34.58 38.68 -17.47
N SER A 110 -35.27 38.87 -16.35
CA SER A 110 -36.74 38.82 -16.32
C SER A 110 -37.40 39.98 -15.57
N LYS A 111 -37.28 41.19 -16.12
CA LYS A 111 -38.46 42.07 -16.18
C LYS A 111 -38.34 43.00 -17.38
N LYS A 112 -39.29 42.84 -18.31
CA LYS A 112 -39.48 43.69 -19.48
C LYS A 112 -39.91 45.09 -19.05
N ILE A 113 -39.54 46.05 -19.92
CA ILE A 113 -40.00 47.45 -20.02
C ILE A 113 -41.47 47.59 -19.68
#